data_AF-A0A1G9X835-F1
#
_entry.id   AF-A0A1G9X835-F1
#
_cell.length_a   1.000
_cell.length_b   1.000
_cell.length_c   1.000
_cell.angle_alpha   90.00
_cell.angle_beta   90.00
_cell.angle_gamma   90.00
#
_symmetry.space_group_name_H-M   'P 1'
#
loop_
_entity.id
_entity.type
_entity.pdbx_description
1 polymer ?
#
loop_
_entity_poly.entity_id
_entity_poly.type
_entity_poly.pdbx_seq_one_letter_code
_entity_poly.pdbx_strand_id
1 'polypeptide(L)'
;MMPWWIRNWITFHSFIFIAKGEAGNPFLGGTDPYFRGTIDWDHIDKDHQFAEGIRRIKEGLMEEPLLWIKWMMVGKLNVFFKTMWVGPYPYSVPVWYANTLIHLHTFLIALGNIGMFIFGIRKPAIHYLMVAFLMFLSIHLMFIPVDRYVYGMLPFLMLASAYLITQTIYLVRNAWTTSLLQRRGI
;
A
#
# COMPACT_ATOMS: atom_id res chain seq x y z
N MET A 1 -23.48 -6.15 11.66
CA MET A 1 -22.24 -6.77 12.17
C MET A 1 -22.08 -6.36 13.63
N MET A 2 -21.98 -7.30 14.58
CA MET A 2 -21.68 -6.94 15.97
C MET A 2 -20.21 -6.53 16.09
N PRO A 3 -19.85 -5.58 16.97
CA PRO A 3 -18.46 -5.28 17.30
C PRO A 3 -17.67 -6.55 17.61
N TRP A 4 -16.46 -6.66 17.07
CA TRP A 4 -15.71 -7.91 17.09
C TRP A 4 -15.39 -8.41 18.52
N TRP A 5 -15.22 -7.49 19.48
CA TRP A 5 -14.99 -7.83 20.89
C TRP A 5 -16.23 -8.46 21.54
N ILE A 6 -17.45 -8.08 21.13
CA ILE A 6 -18.70 -8.74 21.54
C ILE A 6 -18.74 -10.16 20.96
N ARG A 7 -18.39 -10.31 19.67
CA ARG A 7 -18.28 -11.63 19.06
C ARG A 7 -17.26 -12.51 19.79
N ASN A 8 -16.10 -11.97 20.15
CA ASN A 8 -15.08 -12.72 20.88
C ASN A 8 -15.55 -13.13 22.27
N TRP A 9 -16.29 -12.25 22.97
CA TRP A 9 -16.91 -12.58 24.25
C TRP A 9 -17.91 -13.74 24.12
N ILE A 10 -18.75 -13.74 23.10
CA ILE A 10 -19.77 -14.77 22.90
C ILE A 10 -19.14 -16.09 22.43
N THR A 11 -18.19 -16.04 21.48
CA THR A 11 -17.65 -17.24 20.82
C THR A 11 -16.44 -17.83 21.54
N PHE A 12 -15.51 -16.99 21.99
CA PHE A 12 -14.27 -17.43 22.63
C PHE A 12 -14.31 -17.27 24.15
N HIS A 13 -15.45 -16.86 24.71
CA HIS A 13 -15.65 -16.63 26.14
C HIS A 13 -14.55 -15.75 26.77
N SER A 14 -13.99 -14.83 25.99
CA SER A 14 -12.86 -13.99 26.39
C SER A 14 -12.98 -12.59 25.80
N PHE A 15 -12.65 -11.59 26.63
CA PHE A 15 -12.58 -10.21 26.19
C PHE A 15 -11.22 -9.96 25.52
N ILE A 16 -11.22 -10.02 24.19
CA ILE A 16 -10.05 -9.72 23.36
C ILE A 16 -10.32 -8.37 22.68
N PHE A 17 -9.84 -7.30 23.31
CA PHE A 17 -10.00 -5.93 22.82
C PHE A 17 -8.99 -5.57 21.73
N ILE A 18 -7.82 -6.17 21.79
CA ILE A 18 -6.73 -6.07 20.81
C ILE A 18 -6.40 -7.50 20.39
N ALA A 19 -6.11 -7.73 19.11
CA ALA A 19 -5.81 -9.07 18.59
C ALA A 19 -4.78 -9.78 19.49
N LYS A 20 -5.12 -11.00 19.92
CA LYS A 20 -4.31 -11.81 20.84
C LYS A 20 -3.96 -13.12 20.14
N GLY A 21 -2.66 -13.41 20.05
CA GLY A 21 -2.15 -14.61 19.37
C GLY A 21 -2.16 -14.46 17.85
N GLU A 22 -1.26 -13.65 17.31
CA GLU A 22 -1.09 -13.54 15.86
C GLU A 22 -0.72 -14.90 15.25
N ALA A 23 -1.27 -15.21 14.07
CA ALA A 23 -1.02 -16.44 13.32
C ALA A 23 0.41 -16.51 12.71
N GLY A 24 1.36 -15.76 13.27
CA GLY A 24 2.72 -15.58 12.78
C GLY A 24 3.11 -14.10 12.74
N ASN A 25 4.35 -13.81 13.11
CA ASN A 25 4.90 -12.46 13.16
C ASN A 25 5.00 -11.86 11.74
N PRO A 26 4.30 -10.74 11.46
CA PRO A 26 4.35 -10.08 10.16
C PRO A 26 5.76 -9.67 9.72
N PHE A 27 6.67 -9.42 10.68
CA PHE A 27 8.06 -9.08 10.39
C PHE A 27 8.78 -10.27 9.74
N LEU A 28 8.67 -11.45 10.36
CA LEU A 28 9.23 -12.70 9.84
C LEU A 28 8.65 -13.03 8.46
N GLY A 29 7.34 -12.89 8.28
CA GLY A 29 6.71 -13.08 6.96
C GLY A 29 7.22 -12.11 5.88
N GLY A 30 7.76 -10.96 6.27
CA GLY A 30 8.43 -10.02 5.37
C GLY A 30 9.85 -10.43 4.94
N THR A 31 10.40 -11.51 5.51
CA THR A 31 11.76 -12.02 5.24
C THR A 31 11.78 -13.22 4.28
N ASP A 32 10.76 -13.36 3.44
CA ASP A 32 10.72 -14.32 2.33
C ASP A 32 10.69 -13.57 0.99
N PRO A 33 11.87 -13.30 0.38
CA PRO A 33 11.96 -12.55 -0.87
C PRO A 33 11.07 -13.15 -1.96
N TYR A 34 10.12 -12.36 -2.46
CA TYR A 34 9.18 -12.76 -3.51
C TYR A 34 8.36 -14.02 -3.21
N PHE A 35 8.15 -14.34 -1.92
CA PHE A 35 7.36 -15.50 -1.47
C PHE A 35 7.87 -16.83 -2.03
N ARG A 36 9.18 -17.08 -1.94
CA ARG A 36 9.81 -18.33 -2.37
C ARG A 36 9.48 -19.52 -1.47
N GLY A 37 8.79 -19.32 -0.34
CA GLY A 37 8.43 -20.38 0.59
C GLY A 37 9.62 -20.85 1.42
N THR A 38 10.58 -19.97 1.69
CA THR A 38 11.83 -20.32 2.39
C THR A 38 11.72 -20.30 3.92
N ILE A 39 10.53 -20.00 4.44
CA ILE A 39 10.26 -19.96 5.89
C ILE A 39 9.64 -21.30 6.28
N ASP A 40 10.30 -22.01 7.19
CA ASP A 40 9.79 -23.24 7.80
C ASP A 40 8.90 -22.90 9.00
N TRP A 41 7.61 -22.69 8.75
CA TRP A 41 6.66 -22.28 9.79
C TRP A 41 6.44 -23.34 10.88
N ASP A 42 6.74 -24.62 10.60
CA ASP A 42 6.49 -25.73 11.52
C ASP A 42 7.57 -25.84 12.60
N HIS A 43 8.80 -25.40 12.29
CA HIS A 43 9.95 -25.51 13.19
C HIS A 43 10.36 -24.18 13.86
N ILE A 44 9.61 -23.10 13.63
CA ILE A 44 9.90 -21.79 14.22
C ILE A 44 9.20 -21.64 15.57
N ASP A 45 10.01 -21.38 16.60
CA ASP A 45 9.50 -21.00 17.91
C ASP A 45 8.70 -19.69 17.83
N LYS A 46 7.46 -19.74 18.30
CA LYS A 46 6.50 -18.62 18.29
C LYS A 46 7.00 -17.44 19.11
N ASP A 47 7.79 -17.66 20.16
CA ASP A 47 8.29 -16.60 21.02
C ASP A 47 9.52 -15.90 20.44
N HIS A 48 10.21 -16.53 19.48
CA HIS A 48 11.47 -16.04 18.91
C HIS A 48 11.37 -15.62 17.42
N GLN A 49 10.16 -15.48 16.87
CA GLN A 49 9.93 -15.17 15.45
C GLN A 49 10.59 -13.86 14.99
N PHE A 50 10.68 -12.85 15.85
CA PHE A 50 11.36 -11.60 15.51
C PHE A 50 12.87 -11.79 15.32
N ALA A 51 13.50 -12.52 16.25
CA ALA A 51 14.93 -12.82 16.20
C ALA A 51 15.26 -13.65 14.95
N GLU A 52 14.40 -14.60 14.60
CA GLU A 52 14.51 -15.40 13.39
C GLU A 52 14.43 -14.53 12.12
N GLY A 53 13.52 -13.55 12.07
CA GLY A 53 13.47 -12.59 10.97
C GLY A 53 14.78 -11.80 10.81
N ILE A 54 15.38 -11.36 11.93
CA ILE A 54 16.68 -10.65 11.90
C ILE A 54 17.81 -11.57 11.42
N ARG A 55 17.85 -12.83 11.90
CA ARG A 55 18.82 -13.83 11.46
C ARG A 55 18.77 -14.03 9.96
N ARG A 56 17.57 -14.23 9.41
CA ARG A 56 17.35 -14.43 7.97
C ARG A 56 17.77 -13.23 7.13
N ILE A 57 17.52 -12.00 7.61
CA ILE A 57 17.99 -10.79 6.92
C ILE A 57 19.52 -10.76 6.86
N LYS A 58 20.20 -11.10 7.95
CA LYS A 58 21.68 -11.12 8.01
C LYS A 58 22.25 -12.17 7.06
N GLU A 59 21.77 -13.40 7.15
CA GLU A 59 22.22 -14.51 6.29
C GLU A 59 21.93 -14.22 4.82
N GLY A 60 20.73 -13.74 4.53
CA GLY A 60 20.33 -13.35 3.18
C GLY A 60 21.17 -12.24 2.57
N LEU A 61 21.56 -11.25 3.36
CA LEU A 61 22.48 -10.19 2.92
C LEU A 61 23.91 -10.70 2.71
N MET A 62 24.32 -11.79 3.37
CA MET A 62 25.63 -12.41 3.18
C MET A 62 25.66 -13.35 1.97
N GLU A 63 24.61 -14.15 1.77
CA GLU A 63 24.54 -15.16 0.71
C GLU A 63 24.05 -14.58 -0.64
N GLU A 64 23.00 -13.76 -0.61
CA GLU A 64 22.38 -13.17 -1.81
C GLU A 64 22.09 -11.66 -1.63
N PRO A 65 23.11 -10.80 -1.44
CA PRO A 65 22.94 -9.38 -1.10
C PRO A 65 22.04 -8.63 -2.08
N LEU A 66 22.22 -8.86 -3.39
CA LEU A 66 21.43 -8.17 -4.43
C LEU A 66 19.95 -8.53 -4.35
N LEU A 67 19.62 -9.78 -4.05
CA LEU A 67 18.24 -10.23 -3.90
C LEU A 67 17.58 -9.53 -2.71
N TRP A 68 18.25 -9.55 -1.55
CA TRP A 68 17.71 -9.03 -0.30
C TRP A 68 17.62 -7.50 -0.30
N ILE A 69 18.61 -6.79 -0.84
CA ILE A 69 18.54 -5.34 -1.03
C ILE A 69 17.37 -4.98 -1.95
N LYS A 70 17.25 -5.66 -3.10
CA LYS A 70 16.15 -5.42 -4.05
C LYS A 70 14.81 -5.68 -3.39
N TRP A 71 14.68 -6.79 -2.66
CA TRP A 71 13.46 -7.13 -1.95
C TRP A 71 13.06 -6.05 -0.95
N MET A 72 13.97 -5.67 -0.05
CA MET A 72 13.70 -4.71 1.02
C MET A 72 13.42 -3.29 0.52
N MET A 73 14.01 -2.87 -0.60
CA MET A 73 13.80 -1.52 -1.11
C MET A 73 12.65 -1.40 -2.10
N VAL A 74 12.56 -2.29 -3.09
CA VAL A 74 11.68 -2.13 -4.26
C VAL A 74 10.75 -3.32 -4.48
N GLY A 75 11.21 -4.54 -4.17
CA GLY A 75 10.46 -5.76 -4.42
C GLY A 75 9.09 -5.75 -3.75
N LYS A 76 9.03 -5.29 -2.49
CA LYS A 76 7.78 -5.16 -1.74
C LYS A 76 6.80 -4.14 -2.34
N LEU A 77 7.30 -3.05 -2.95
CA LEU A 77 6.45 -2.07 -3.62
C LEU A 77 5.69 -2.69 -4.80
N ASN A 78 6.34 -3.58 -5.54
CA ASN A 78 5.69 -4.30 -6.63
C ASN A 78 4.53 -5.14 -6.08
N VAL A 79 4.74 -5.87 -4.97
CA VAL A 79 3.68 -6.67 -4.37
C VAL A 79 2.51 -5.80 -3.88
N PHE A 80 2.79 -4.66 -3.23
CA PHE A 80 1.74 -3.78 -2.73
C PHE A 80 0.85 -3.21 -3.84
N PHE A 81 1.44 -2.76 -4.94
CA PHE A 81 0.73 -1.95 -5.93
C PHE A 81 0.44 -2.66 -7.26
N LYS A 82 0.90 -3.90 -7.45
CA LYS A 82 0.63 -4.67 -8.68
C LYS A 82 -0.81 -5.17 -8.76
N THR A 83 -1.41 -5.54 -7.63
CA THR A 83 -2.76 -6.11 -7.58
C THR A 83 -3.70 -5.24 -6.77
N MET A 84 -4.90 -5.04 -7.30
CA MET A 84 -6.00 -4.46 -6.53
C MET A 84 -6.58 -5.57 -5.64
N TRP A 85 -6.32 -5.53 -4.34
CA TRP A 85 -6.96 -6.46 -3.42
C TRP A 85 -8.45 -6.17 -3.32
N VAL A 86 -9.29 -7.15 -3.69
CA VAL A 86 -10.76 -7.11 -3.55
C VAL A 86 -11.32 -8.48 -3.13
N GLY A 87 -10.47 -9.34 -2.58
CA GLY A 87 -10.84 -10.71 -2.19
C GLY A 87 -11.41 -11.52 -3.37
N PRO A 88 -12.47 -12.32 -3.18
CA PRO A 88 -13.05 -13.16 -4.22
C PRO A 88 -13.89 -12.39 -5.26
N TYR A 89 -14.02 -11.07 -5.12
CA TYR A 89 -14.87 -10.24 -5.97
C TYR A 89 -14.63 -10.39 -7.49
N PRO A 90 -13.38 -10.51 -8.00
CA PRO A 90 -13.13 -10.68 -9.43
C PRO A 90 -13.76 -11.94 -10.03
N TYR A 91 -14.00 -12.97 -9.22
CA TYR A 91 -14.69 -14.20 -9.64
C TYR A 91 -16.22 -14.06 -9.64
N SER A 92 -16.74 -12.98 -9.09
CA SER A 92 -18.18 -12.72 -8.94
C SER A 92 -18.72 -11.74 -9.98
N VAL A 93 -17.86 -11.21 -10.86
CA VAL A 93 -18.21 -10.18 -11.85
C VAL A 93 -17.62 -10.53 -13.23
N PRO A 94 -18.16 -9.96 -14.32
CA PRO A 94 -17.58 -10.15 -15.65
C PRO A 94 -16.11 -9.72 -15.71
N VAL A 95 -15.29 -10.48 -16.44
CA VAL A 95 -13.83 -10.26 -16.57
C VAL A 95 -13.50 -8.85 -17.06
N TRP A 96 -14.25 -8.34 -18.04
CA TRP A 96 -14.02 -6.99 -18.57
C TRP A 96 -14.17 -5.91 -17.49
N TYR A 97 -15.16 -6.06 -16.60
CA TYR A 97 -15.45 -5.10 -15.54
C TYR A 97 -14.34 -5.12 -14.47
N ALA A 98 -13.93 -6.32 -14.05
CA ALA A 98 -12.79 -6.47 -13.13
C ALA A 98 -11.51 -5.83 -13.69
N ASN A 99 -11.21 -6.07 -14.97
CA ASN A 99 -10.05 -5.48 -15.63
C ASN A 99 -10.15 -3.95 -15.70
N THR A 100 -11.33 -3.39 -16.04
CA THR A 100 -11.54 -1.94 -16.01
C THR A 100 -11.29 -1.35 -14.63
N LEU A 101 -11.78 -2.01 -13.56
CA LEU A 101 -11.52 -1.56 -12.19
C LEU A 101 -10.04 -1.59 -11.82
N ILE A 102 -9.31 -2.64 -12.21
CA ILE A 102 -7.86 -2.74 -11.98
C ILE A 102 -7.13 -1.60 -12.71
N HIS A 103 -7.46 -1.35 -13.97
CA HIS A 103 -6.84 -0.25 -14.73
C HIS A 103 -7.15 1.11 -14.12
N LEU A 104 -8.40 1.35 -13.71
CA LEU A 104 -8.80 2.58 -13.03
C LEU A 104 -8.04 2.74 -11.70
N HIS A 105 -7.93 1.67 -10.92
CA HIS A 105 -7.20 1.67 -9.65
C HIS A 105 -5.73 2.04 -9.86
N THR A 106 -5.03 1.35 -10.77
CA THR A 106 -3.62 1.63 -11.09
C THR A 106 -3.44 3.05 -11.62
N PHE A 107 -4.36 3.52 -12.47
CA PHE A 107 -4.36 4.89 -12.98
C PHE A 107 -4.47 5.92 -11.85
N LEU A 108 -5.43 5.75 -10.93
CA LEU A 108 -5.61 6.66 -9.80
C LEU A 108 -4.42 6.66 -8.86
N ILE A 109 -3.82 5.50 -8.57
CA ILE A 109 -2.58 5.41 -7.79
C ILE A 109 -1.45 6.17 -8.47
N ALA A 110 -1.27 5.99 -9.78
CA ALA A 110 -0.25 6.70 -10.54
C ALA A 110 -0.44 8.22 -10.45
N LEU A 111 -1.68 8.72 -10.64
CA LEU A 111 -1.99 10.14 -10.47
C LEU A 111 -1.70 10.64 -9.05
N GLY A 112 -1.97 9.85 -8.03
CA GLY A 112 -1.74 10.23 -6.63
C GLY A 112 -0.26 10.41 -6.35
N ASN A 113 0.56 9.46 -6.81
CA ASN A 113 2.02 9.55 -6.72
C ASN A 113 2.57 10.75 -7.50
N ILE A 114 2.10 10.99 -8.72
CA ILE A 114 2.49 12.16 -9.53
C ILE A 114 2.09 13.47 -8.83
N GLY A 115 0.87 13.53 -8.28
CA GLY A 115 0.38 14.69 -7.54
C GLY A 115 1.22 15.00 -6.31
N MET A 116 1.58 13.98 -5.52
CA MET A 116 2.50 14.11 -4.39
C MET A 116 3.89 14.56 -4.85
N PHE A 117 4.42 14.01 -5.93
CA PHE A 117 5.74 14.39 -6.43
C PHE A 117 5.81 15.85 -6.89
N ILE A 118 4.81 16.32 -7.65
CA ILE A 118 4.77 17.69 -8.20
C ILE A 118 4.53 18.74 -7.11
N PHE A 119 3.58 18.47 -6.21
CA PHE A 119 3.07 19.47 -5.25
C PHE A 119 3.56 19.26 -3.81
N GLY A 120 4.11 18.10 -3.48
CA GLY A 120 4.46 17.71 -2.11
C GLY A 120 5.52 18.57 -1.45
N ILE A 121 6.33 19.32 -2.20
CA ILE A 121 7.29 20.28 -1.63
C ILE A 121 6.69 21.69 -1.53
N ARG A 122 5.76 22.05 -2.42
CA ARG A 122 5.26 23.43 -2.57
C ARG A 122 3.94 23.70 -1.88
N LYS A 123 3.13 22.67 -1.60
CA LYS A 123 1.79 22.79 -1.04
C LYS A 123 1.73 22.08 0.31
N PRO A 124 1.60 22.80 1.44
CA PRO A 124 1.64 22.20 2.78
C PRO A 124 0.64 21.05 2.97
N ALA A 125 -0.56 21.17 2.41
CA ALA A 125 -1.57 20.12 2.46
C ALA A 125 -1.12 18.83 1.76
N ILE A 126 -0.52 18.93 0.57
CA ILE A 126 0.00 17.76 -0.16
C ILE A 126 1.29 17.24 0.47
N HIS A 127 2.11 18.13 1.05
CA HIS A 127 3.28 17.75 1.83
C HIS A 127 2.89 16.83 2.99
N TYR A 128 1.86 17.21 3.75
CA TYR A 128 1.33 16.38 4.83
C TYR A 128 0.89 15.01 4.33
N LEU A 129 0.12 14.95 3.23
CA LEU A 129 -0.31 13.67 2.64
C LEU A 129 0.89 12.81 2.20
N MET A 130 1.91 13.42 1.59
CA MET A 130 3.13 12.74 1.16
C MET A 130 3.92 12.17 2.34
N VAL A 131 4.14 12.96 3.40
CA VAL A 131 4.86 12.50 4.59
C VAL A 131 4.08 11.40 5.32
N ALA A 132 2.76 11.55 5.47
CA ALA A 132 1.91 10.52 6.05
C ALA A 132 1.95 9.22 5.23
N PHE A 133 1.80 9.32 3.90
CA PHE A 133 1.91 8.18 3.00
C PHE A 133 3.27 7.48 3.11
N LEU A 134 4.37 8.23 3.06
CA LEU A 134 5.73 7.68 3.18
C LEU A 134 5.98 7.03 4.54
N MET A 135 5.49 7.62 5.63
CA MET A 135 5.59 7.03 6.96
C MET A 135 4.88 5.68 7.04
N PHE A 136 3.62 5.61 6.58
CA PHE A 136 2.89 4.34 6.52
C PHE A 136 3.59 3.33 5.62
N LEU A 137 4.04 3.75 4.44
CA LEU A 137 4.74 2.89 3.50
C LEU A 137 6.03 2.33 4.11
N SER A 138 6.85 3.16 4.75
CA SER A 138 8.09 2.75 5.41
C SER A 138 7.86 1.71 6.50
N ILE A 139 6.81 1.88 7.31
CA ILE A 139 6.43 0.90 8.33
C ILE A 139 6.05 -0.42 7.64
N HIS A 140 5.16 -0.38 6.64
CA HIS A 140 4.69 -1.58 5.96
C HIS A 140 5.79 -2.31 5.18
N LEU A 141 6.79 -1.59 4.66
CA LEU A 141 7.96 -2.18 4.01
C LEU A 141 8.83 -3.02 4.97
N MET A 142 8.76 -2.80 6.28
CA MET A 142 9.46 -3.65 7.26
C MET A 142 8.77 -4.99 7.47
N PHE A 143 7.46 -5.06 7.22
CA PHE A 143 6.65 -6.26 7.47
C PHE A 143 6.35 -7.03 6.17
N ILE A 144 5.49 -8.04 6.29
CA ILE A 144 5.00 -8.85 5.17
C ILE A 144 4.25 -7.98 4.16
N PRO A 145 4.68 -7.97 2.89
CA PRO A 145 4.07 -7.11 1.88
C PRO A 145 2.82 -7.78 1.32
N VAL A 146 1.67 -7.60 1.96
CA VAL A 146 0.38 -8.05 1.40
C VAL A 146 -0.39 -6.84 0.89
N ASP A 147 -0.90 -6.92 -0.35
CA ASP A 147 -1.64 -5.85 -1.04
C ASP A 147 -2.82 -5.29 -0.23
N ARG A 148 -3.51 -6.12 0.57
CA ARG A 148 -4.57 -5.65 1.48
C ARG A 148 -4.14 -4.59 2.50
N TYR A 149 -2.85 -4.53 2.86
CA TYR A 149 -2.36 -3.52 3.80
C TYR A 149 -2.20 -2.13 3.15
N VAL A 150 -2.34 -2.05 1.83
CA VAL A 150 -2.37 -0.76 1.11
C VAL A 150 -3.62 0.05 1.42
N TYR A 151 -4.70 -0.56 1.91
CA TYR A 151 -5.93 0.18 2.24
C TYR A 151 -5.74 1.35 3.21
N GLY A 152 -4.82 1.23 4.17
CA GLY A 152 -4.49 2.33 5.07
C GLY A 152 -3.81 3.52 4.38
N MET A 153 -3.19 3.28 3.22
CA MET A 153 -2.45 4.27 2.44
C MET A 153 -3.25 4.87 1.28
N LEU A 154 -4.26 4.15 0.77
CA LEU A 154 -5.07 4.59 -0.37
C LEU A 154 -5.72 5.97 -0.18
N PRO A 155 -6.27 6.35 0.99
CA PRO A 155 -6.89 7.67 1.14
C PRO A 155 -5.94 8.83 0.84
N PHE A 156 -4.65 8.72 1.20
CA PHE A 156 -3.65 9.75 0.90
C PHE A 156 -3.44 9.89 -0.61
N LEU A 157 -3.31 8.77 -1.31
CA LEU A 157 -3.17 8.74 -2.76
C LEU A 157 -4.41 9.31 -3.44
N MET A 158 -5.61 8.90 -3.03
CA MET A 158 -6.87 9.38 -3.61
C MET A 158 -7.02 10.91 -3.49
N LEU A 159 -6.69 11.48 -2.33
CA LEU A 159 -6.73 12.93 -2.12
C LEU A 159 -5.70 13.66 -2.99
N ALA A 160 -4.49 13.10 -3.12
CA ALA A 160 -3.47 13.66 -4.00
C ALA A 160 -3.87 13.57 -5.49
N SER A 161 -4.50 12.48 -5.91
CA SER A 161 -5.04 12.30 -7.28
C SER A 161 -6.12 13.34 -7.56
N ALA A 162 -7.07 13.52 -6.62
CA ALA A 162 -8.15 14.50 -6.75
C ALA A 162 -7.60 15.92 -6.87
N TYR A 163 -6.59 16.27 -6.06
CA TYR A 163 -5.93 17.56 -6.13
C TYR A 163 -5.26 17.78 -7.48
N LEU A 164 -4.48 16.81 -7.97
CA LEU A 164 -3.84 16.89 -9.29
C LEU A 164 -4.87 17.10 -10.41
N ILE A 165 -5.93 16.29 -10.44
CA ILE A 165 -7.01 16.42 -11.44
C ILE A 165 -7.63 17.81 -11.39
N THR A 166 -7.89 18.33 -10.20
CA THR A 166 -8.49 19.66 -10.04
C THR A 166 -7.56 20.77 -10.53
N GLN A 167 -6.26 20.70 -10.23
CA GLN A 167 -5.28 21.65 -10.76
C GLN A 167 -5.19 21.58 -12.28
N THR A 168 -5.19 20.38 -12.86
CA THR A 168 -5.20 20.20 -14.32
C THR A 168 -6.44 20.82 -14.96
N ILE A 169 -7.62 20.63 -14.38
CA ILE A 169 -8.87 21.24 -14.86
C ILE A 169 -8.79 22.77 -14.80
N TYR A 170 -8.28 23.34 -13.71
CA TYR A 170 -8.10 24.80 -13.61
C TYR A 170 -7.10 25.33 -14.65
N LEU A 171 -5.99 24.63 -14.89
CA LEU A 171 -5.01 25.02 -15.90
C LEU A 171 -5.62 24.98 -17.31
N VAL A 172 -6.34 23.92 -17.66
CA VAL A 172 -7.01 23.79 -18.97
C VAL A 172 -8.06 24.89 -19.14
N ARG A 173 -8.88 25.13 -18.10
CA ARG A 173 -9.89 26.21 -18.12
C ARG A 173 -9.24 27.58 -18.35
N ASN A 174 -8.17 27.88 -17.61
CA ASN A 174 -7.47 29.16 -17.72
C ASN A 174 -6.82 29.34 -19.09
N ALA A 175 -6.17 28.30 -19.62
CA ALA A 175 -5.58 28.33 -20.96
C ALA A 175 -6.66 28.57 -22.04
N TRP A 176 -7.82 27.92 -21.90
CA TRP A 176 -8.95 28.11 -22.80
C TRP A 176 -9.51 29.53 -22.74
N THR A 177 -9.72 30.09 -21.54
CA THR A 177 -10.21 31.47 -21.39
C THR A 177 -9.23 32.50 -21.93
N THR A 178 -7.94 32.34 -21.67
CA THR A 178 -6.91 33.27 -22.18
C THR A 178 -6.81 33.20 -23.70
N SER A 179 -6.88 31.99 -24.29
CA SER A 179 -6.89 31.82 -25.74
C SER A 179 -8.13 32.48 -26.39
N LEU A 180 -9.30 32.36 -25.77
CA LEU A 180 -10.52 33.02 -26.25
C LEU A 180 -10.43 34.55 -26.18
N LEU A 181 -9.85 35.11 -25.10
CA LEU A 181 -9.64 36.56 -24.96
C LEU A 181 -8.68 37.08 -26.03
N GLN A 182 -7.54 36.41 -26.22
CA GLN A 182 -6.57 36.74 -27.27
C GLN A 182 -7.20 36.69 -28.68
N ARG A 183 -8.06 35.70 -28.96
CA ARG A 183 -8.79 35.62 -30.26
C ARG A 183 -9.82 36.74 -30.45
N ARG A 184 -10.35 37.32 -29.37
CA ARG A 184 -11.29 38.45 -29.41
C ARG A 184 -10.60 39.81 -29.46
N GLY A 185 -9.26 39.85 -29.44
CA GLY A 185 -8.49 41.11 -29.45
C GLY A 185 -8.66 41.94 -28.18
N ILE A 186 -9.02 41.29 -27.07
CA ILE A 186 -9.15 41.89 -25.72
C ILE A 186 -7.94 41.48 -24.88
#